data_AF-A0A2N5K7J3-F1
#
_entry.id   AF-A0A2N5K7J3-F1
#
_cell.length_a   1.000
_cell.length_b   1.000
_cell.length_c   1.000
_cell.angle_alpha   90.00
_cell.angle_beta   90.00
_cell.angle_gamma   90.00
#
_symmetry.space_group_name_H-M   'P 1'
#
loop_
_entity.id
_entity.type
_entity.pdbx_description
1 polymer ?
#
loop_
_entity_poly.entity_id
_entity_poly.type
_entity_poly.pdbx_seq_one_letter_code
_entity_poly.pdbx_strand_id
1 'polypeptide(L)'
;MAVAANTSERTEARYAGGSPIFKILQYAVLIFFALVCLVPIFWVMANSLKNIREIAINPLGPPTTLRWGNYAEAWTVGRFGRYFANSIIVTVPIVIGSVGLSALAGYGLARYKVRGTTVIFYTFLLGLMVPFQSIM
;
A
#
# COMPACT_ATOMS: atom_id res chain seq x y z
N MET A 1 18.69 24.07 -36.75
CA MET A 1 17.76 24.62 -35.73
C MET A 1 16.29 24.33 -36.03
N ALA A 2 15.85 24.21 -37.29
CA ALA A 2 14.45 23.93 -37.66
C ALA A 2 13.96 22.47 -37.45
N VAL A 3 14.85 21.48 -37.28
CA VAL A 3 14.47 20.06 -37.10
C VAL A 3 13.95 19.77 -35.68
N ALA A 4 14.44 20.49 -34.67
CA ALA A 4 14.01 20.29 -33.28
C ALA A 4 12.55 20.75 -33.05
N ALA A 5 12.14 21.85 -33.69
CA ALA A 5 10.78 22.42 -33.55
C ALA A 5 9.68 21.49 -34.12
N ASN A 6 9.94 20.85 -35.27
CA ASN A 6 8.99 19.92 -35.90
C ASN A 6 8.88 18.59 -35.13
N THR A 7 9.87 18.27 -34.28
CA THR A 7 9.85 17.04 -33.48
C THR A 7 9.01 17.23 -32.21
N SER A 8 9.12 18.38 -31.54
CA SER A 8 8.33 18.70 -30.34
C SER A 8 6.83 18.77 -30.63
N GLU A 9 6.43 19.42 -31.73
CA GLU A 9 5.02 19.54 -32.16
C GLU A 9 4.36 18.19 -32.46
N ARG A 10 5.12 17.23 -32.99
CA ARG A 10 4.63 15.87 -33.26
C ARG A 10 4.43 15.04 -31.99
N THR A 11 5.24 15.26 -30.95
CA THR A 11 5.06 14.61 -29.65
C THR A 11 3.83 15.13 -28.93
N GLU A 12 3.61 16.45 -28.91
CA GLU A 12 2.46 17.06 -28.24
C GLU A 12 1.12 16.68 -28.90
N ALA A 13 1.07 16.64 -30.23
CA ALA A 13 -0.12 16.21 -30.98
C ALA A 13 -0.51 14.75 -30.70
N ARG A 14 0.46 13.88 -30.35
CA ARG A 14 0.23 12.46 -30.08
C ARG A 14 -0.40 12.20 -28.70
N TYR A 15 -0.24 13.13 -27.75
CA TYR A 15 -0.89 13.11 -26.43
C TYR A 15 -2.21 13.89 -26.39
N ALA A 16 -2.45 14.77 -27.37
CA ALA A 16 -3.65 15.61 -27.43
C ALA A 16 -4.95 14.85 -27.82
N GLY A 17 -4.86 13.60 -28.28
CA GLY A 17 -5.95 12.90 -28.97
C GLY A 17 -6.61 11.70 -28.26
N GLY A 18 -6.52 11.57 -26.92
CA GLY A 18 -7.36 10.60 -26.23
C GLY A 18 -8.82 11.05 -26.28
N SER A 19 -9.72 10.26 -26.87
CA SER A 19 -11.13 10.65 -27.00
C SER A 19 -11.70 11.08 -25.64
N PRO A 20 -12.52 12.16 -25.57
CA PRO A 20 -13.03 12.65 -24.30
C PRO A 20 -13.82 11.57 -23.54
N ILE A 21 -14.49 10.68 -24.29
CA ILE A 21 -15.17 9.49 -23.78
C ILE A 21 -14.21 8.51 -23.11
N PHE A 22 -13.04 8.24 -23.70
CA PHE A 22 -12.05 7.35 -23.10
C PHE A 22 -11.51 7.91 -21.78
N LYS A 23 -11.26 9.23 -21.71
CA LYS A 23 -10.84 9.88 -20.46
C LYS A 23 -11.93 9.79 -19.39
N ILE A 24 -13.19 10.06 -19.74
CA ILE A 24 -14.32 9.94 -18.81
C ILE A 24 -14.43 8.52 -18.27
N LEU A 25 -14.32 7.50 -19.15
CA LEU A 25 -14.36 6.10 -18.73
C LEU A 25 -13.18 5.75 -17.81
N GLN A 26 -11.97 6.21 -18.12
CA GLN A 26 -10.79 6.01 -17.28
C GLN A 26 -10.99 6.63 -15.89
N TYR A 27 -11.48 7.88 -15.80
CA TYR A 27 -11.76 8.52 -14.53
C TYR A 27 -12.90 7.83 -13.77
N ALA A 28 -13.94 7.37 -14.45
CA ALA A 28 -15.03 6.63 -13.82
C ALA A 28 -14.53 5.33 -13.17
N VAL A 29 -13.66 4.59 -13.86
CA VAL A 29 -13.04 3.37 -13.32
C VAL A 29 -12.14 3.71 -12.12
N LEU A 30 -11.30 4.74 -12.22
CA LEU A 30 -10.44 5.16 -11.12
C LEU A 30 -11.24 5.61 -9.89
N ILE A 31 -12.32 6.39 -10.09
CA ILE A 31 -13.21 6.83 -9.01
C ILE A 31 -13.89 5.63 -8.38
N PHE A 32 -14.38 4.67 -9.18
CA PHE A 32 -14.99 3.45 -8.66
C PHE A 32 -14.04 2.68 -7.73
N PHE A 33 -12.81 2.39 -8.18
CA PHE A 33 -11.83 1.71 -7.34
C PHE A 33 -11.40 2.54 -6.13
N ALA A 34 -11.28 3.86 -6.28
CA ALA A 34 -11.00 4.74 -5.15
C ALA A 34 -12.10 4.67 -4.09
N LEU A 35 -13.37 4.67 -4.50
CA LEU A 35 -14.51 4.51 -3.58
C LEU A 35 -14.50 3.13 -2.90
N VAL A 36 -14.26 2.05 -3.65
CA VAL A 36 -14.14 0.70 -3.08
C VAL A 36 -13.09 0.63 -1.98
N CYS A 37 -11.96 1.33 -2.13
CA CYS A 37 -10.90 1.39 -1.12
C CYS A 37 -11.22 2.36 0.03
N LEU A 38 -11.80 3.53 -0.26
CA LEU A 38 -12.00 4.60 0.73
C LEU A 38 -13.23 4.38 1.61
N VAL A 39 -14.33 3.86 1.08
CA VAL A 39 -15.57 3.60 1.84
C VAL A 39 -15.31 2.79 3.11
N PRO A 40 -14.62 1.62 3.10
CA PRO A 40 -14.34 0.89 4.33
C PRO A 40 -13.41 1.63 5.30
N ILE A 41 -12.52 2.51 4.81
CA ILE A 41 -11.67 3.33 5.68
C ILE A 41 -12.51 4.36 6.43
N PHE A 42 -13.37 5.10 5.70
CA PHE A 42 -14.30 6.06 6.31
C PHE A 42 -15.22 5.37 7.32
N TRP A 43 -15.63 4.14 7.00
CA TRP A 43 -16.46 3.33 7.85
C TRP A 43 -15.82 2.99 9.20
N VAL A 44 -14.57 2.54 9.17
CA VAL A 44 -13.82 2.17 10.38
C VAL A 44 -13.58 3.41 11.23
N MET A 45 -13.28 4.57 10.62
CA MET A 45 -13.18 5.84 11.34
C MET A 45 -14.50 6.27 11.99
N ALA A 46 -15.63 6.13 11.28
CA ALA A 46 -16.95 6.42 11.83
C ALA A 46 -17.26 5.52 13.03
N ASN A 47 -16.92 4.23 12.95
CA ASN A 47 -17.11 3.29 14.06
C ASN A 47 -16.15 3.52 15.23
N SER A 48 -14.92 4.02 15.00
CA SER A 48 -14.00 4.35 16.11
C SER A 48 -14.52 5.46 17.02
N LEU A 49 -15.50 6.25 16.56
CA LEU A 49 -16.16 7.32 17.32
C LEU A 49 -17.46 6.88 18.01
N LYS A 50 -17.90 5.62 17.83
CA LYS A 50 -19.14 5.08 18.41
C LYS A 50 -18.88 4.34 19.72
N ASN A 51 -19.95 4.06 20.47
CA ASN A 51 -19.89 3.13 21.61
C ASN A 51 -20.04 1.66 21.14
N ILE A 52 -19.52 0.69 21.89
CA ILE A 52 -19.57 -0.75 21.57
C ILE A 52 -21.00 -1.25 21.29
N ARG A 53 -21.98 -0.78 22.08
CA ARG A 53 -23.40 -1.13 21.91
C ARG A 53 -23.98 -0.55 20.61
N GLU A 54 -23.55 0.64 20.23
CA GLU A 54 -24.00 1.29 19.00
C GLU A 54 -23.41 0.63 17.75
N ILE A 55 -22.14 0.22 17.82
CA ILE A 55 -21.49 -0.59 16.78
C ILE A 55 -22.22 -1.92 16.60
N ALA A 56 -22.65 -2.57 17.69
CA ALA A 56 -23.35 -3.86 17.64
C ALA A 56 -24.77 -3.77 17.06
N ILE A 57 -25.50 -2.68 17.32
CA ILE A 57 -26.89 -2.50 16.86
C ILE A 57 -26.94 -1.95 15.43
N ASN A 58 -26.11 -0.94 15.13
CA ASN A 58 -26.06 -0.33 13.80
C ASN A 58 -24.61 -0.09 13.37
N PRO A 59 -23.91 -1.16 12.91
CA PRO A 59 -22.55 -1.05 12.39
C PRO A 59 -22.49 -0.10 11.20
N LEU A 60 -23.60 -0.03 10.45
CA LEU A 60 -23.73 0.70 9.19
C LEU A 60 -24.25 2.13 9.23
N GLY A 61 -24.75 2.57 10.37
CA GLY A 61 -25.21 3.93 10.57
C GLY A 61 -24.06 4.92 10.80
N PRO A 62 -24.29 6.23 10.64
CA PRO A 62 -23.40 7.25 11.18
C PRO A 62 -23.40 7.23 12.71
N PRO A 63 -22.37 7.79 13.39
CA PRO A 63 -22.36 7.91 14.84
C PRO A 63 -23.45 8.87 15.33
N THR A 64 -24.23 8.44 16.30
CA THR A 64 -25.24 9.25 16.99
C THR A 64 -24.61 10.25 17.95
N THR A 65 -23.47 9.88 18.56
CA THR A 65 -22.67 10.76 19.42
C THR A 65 -21.19 10.59 19.09
N LEU A 66 -20.47 11.70 18.92
CA LEU A 66 -19.03 11.67 18.63
C LEU A 66 -18.24 11.42 19.91
N ARG A 67 -17.67 10.23 20.07
CA ARG A 67 -16.87 9.84 21.25
C ARG A 67 -15.37 9.92 20.99
N TRP A 68 -14.83 11.12 21.00
CA TRP A 68 -13.38 11.35 20.95
C TRP A 68 -12.61 10.70 22.12
N GLY A 69 -13.30 10.47 23.26
CA GLY A 69 -12.75 9.78 24.42
C GLY A 69 -12.22 8.36 24.11
N ASN A 70 -12.76 7.69 23.08
CA ASN A 70 -12.29 6.38 22.64
C ASN A 70 -10.80 6.38 22.27
N TYR A 71 -10.29 7.49 21.70
CA TYR A 71 -8.86 7.60 21.38
C TYR A 71 -7.99 7.77 22.63
N ALA A 72 -8.46 8.55 23.62
CA ALA A 72 -7.76 8.71 24.89
C ALA A 72 -7.75 7.39 25.69
N GLU A 73 -8.88 6.68 25.73
CA GLU A 73 -8.98 5.35 26.33
C GLU A 73 -8.09 4.33 25.63
N ALA A 74 -8.04 4.33 24.29
CA ALA A 74 -7.14 3.45 23.54
C ALA A 74 -5.67 3.69 23.93
N TRP A 75 -5.27 4.96 24.11
CA TRP A 75 -3.89 5.29 24.46
C TRP A 75 -3.54 4.93 25.91
N THR A 76 -4.46 5.14 26.85
CA THR A 76 -4.23 4.95 28.28
C THR A 76 -4.56 3.54 28.75
N VAL A 77 -5.79 3.07 28.52
CA VAL A 77 -6.30 1.76 28.93
C VAL A 77 -5.82 0.68 27.96
N GLY A 78 -5.94 0.95 26.66
CA GLY A 78 -5.52 0.02 25.59
C GLY A 78 -4.00 -0.09 25.42
N ARG A 79 -3.21 0.72 26.14
CA ARG A 79 -1.73 0.75 26.07
C ARG A 79 -1.20 0.90 24.64
N PHE A 80 -1.93 1.61 23.77
CA PHE A 80 -1.62 1.72 22.35
C PHE A 80 -0.20 2.22 22.07
N GLY A 81 0.31 3.13 22.91
CA GLY A 81 1.70 3.62 22.81
C GLY A 81 2.75 2.50 22.89
N ARG A 82 2.51 1.45 23.69
CA ARG A 82 3.43 0.30 23.77
C ARG A 82 3.38 -0.54 22.50
N TYR A 83 2.19 -0.80 21.96
CA TYR A 83 2.04 -1.56 20.71
C TYR A 83 2.65 -0.82 19.52
N PHE A 84 2.45 0.50 19.47
CA PHE A 84 3.04 1.36 18.46
C PHE A 84 4.58 1.37 18.54
N ALA A 85 5.14 1.56 19.75
CA ALA A 85 6.58 1.52 19.95
C ALA A 85 7.19 0.15 19.61
N ASN A 86 6.57 -0.95 20.04
CA ASN A 86 7.01 -2.29 19.69
C ASN A 86 7.04 -2.50 18.17
N SER A 87 6.02 -2.01 17.46
CA SER A 87 5.96 -2.11 16.00
C SER A 87 7.10 -1.34 15.35
N ILE A 88 7.39 -0.12 15.81
CA ILE A 88 8.53 0.67 15.31
C ILE A 88 9.85 -0.05 15.57
N ILE A 89 10.08 -0.50 16.80
CA ILE A 89 11.31 -1.17 17.22
C ILE A 89 11.56 -2.44 16.39
N VAL A 90 10.51 -3.13 15.96
CA VAL A 90 10.63 -4.33 15.13
C VAL A 90 10.76 -3.96 13.65
N THR A 91 9.87 -3.13 13.11
CA THR A 91 9.80 -2.84 11.67
C THR A 91 11.02 -2.08 11.17
N VAL A 92 11.52 -1.07 11.90
CA VAL A 92 12.64 -0.23 11.45
C VAL A 92 13.92 -1.04 11.17
N PRO A 93 14.48 -1.83 12.11
CA PRO A 93 15.68 -2.60 11.84
C PRO A 93 15.45 -3.70 10.79
N ILE A 94 14.25 -4.29 10.74
CA ILE A 94 13.92 -5.29 9.71
C ILE A 94 13.93 -4.64 8.32
N VAL A 95 13.33 -3.47 8.13
CA VAL A 95 13.31 -2.79 6.83
C VAL A 95 14.73 -2.38 6.42
N ILE A 96 15.51 -1.78 7.33
CA ILE A 96 16.89 -1.38 7.03
C ILE A 96 17.74 -2.61 6.65
N GLY A 97 17.67 -3.66 7.47
CA GLY A 97 18.43 -4.89 7.22
C GLY A 97 17.98 -5.60 5.94
N SER A 98 16.68 -5.74 5.71
CA SER A 98 16.15 -6.42 4.52
C SER A 98 16.47 -5.66 3.24
N VAL A 99 16.29 -4.34 3.19
CA VAL A 99 16.63 -3.51 2.03
C VAL A 99 18.13 -3.57 1.74
N GLY A 100 18.96 -3.44 2.78
CA GLY A 100 20.41 -3.52 2.65
C GLY A 100 20.87 -4.87 2.09
N LEU A 101 20.41 -5.97 2.70
CA LEU A 101 20.75 -7.32 2.26
C LEU A 101 20.19 -7.64 0.88
N SER A 102 18.94 -7.24 0.57
CA SER A 102 18.33 -7.49 -0.72
C SER A 102 19.02 -6.71 -1.85
N ALA A 103 19.45 -5.48 -1.58
CA ALA A 103 20.20 -4.68 -2.54
C ALA A 103 21.58 -5.30 -2.83
N LEU A 104 22.31 -5.72 -1.79
CA LEU A 104 23.61 -6.39 -1.95
C LEU A 104 23.48 -7.73 -2.68
N ALA A 105 22.51 -8.55 -2.29
CA ALA A 105 22.23 -9.83 -2.95
C ALA A 105 21.83 -9.62 -4.41
N GLY A 106 20.89 -8.70 -4.68
CA GLY A 106 20.44 -8.35 -6.03
C GLY A 106 21.58 -7.86 -6.92
N TYR A 107 22.46 -7.00 -6.39
CA TYR A 107 23.66 -6.54 -7.10
C TYR A 107 24.62 -7.71 -7.40
N GLY A 108 24.86 -8.57 -6.42
CA GLY A 108 25.73 -9.73 -6.57
C GLY A 108 25.24 -10.70 -7.66
N LEU A 109 23.95 -11.04 -7.63
CA LEU A 109 23.30 -11.89 -8.64
C LEU A 109 23.27 -11.25 -10.03
N ALA A 110 23.08 -9.94 -10.13
CA ALA A 110 23.01 -9.23 -11.40
C ALA A 110 24.40 -9.06 -12.06
N ARG A 111 25.46 -8.86 -11.27
CA ARG A 111 26.80 -8.53 -11.78
C ARG A 111 27.75 -9.71 -11.87
N TYR A 112 27.64 -10.70 -10.98
CA TYR A 112 28.52 -11.88 -10.98
C TYR A 112 27.81 -13.11 -11.57
N LYS A 113 28.28 -13.57 -12.74
CA LYS A 113 27.83 -14.80 -13.39
C LYS A 113 28.73 -15.97 -13.01
N VAL A 114 28.58 -16.49 -11.79
CA VAL A 114 29.26 -17.71 -11.34
C VAL A 114 28.40 -18.94 -11.61
N ARG A 115 29.01 -20.13 -11.68
CA ARG A 115 28.31 -21.40 -11.99
C ARG A 115 27.12 -21.71 -11.06
N GLY A 116 27.07 -21.14 -9.86
CA GLY A 116 25.98 -21.32 -8.88
C GLY A 116 24.86 -20.27 -8.90
N THR A 117 24.97 -19.18 -9.69
CA THR A 117 24.02 -18.05 -9.64
C THR A 117 22.58 -18.48 -9.97
N THR A 118 22.41 -19.39 -10.94
CA THR A 118 21.10 -19.91 -11.34
C THR A 118 20.41 -20.70 -10.22
N VAL A 119 21.16 -21.53 -9.49
CA VAL A 119 20.61 -22.32 -8.37
C VAL A 119 20.18 -21.39 -7.24
N ILE A 120 21.03 -20.43 -6.87
CA ILE A 120 20.73 -19.44 -5.82
C ILE A 120 19.48 -18.63 -6.18
N PHE A 121 19.36 -18.20 -7.44
CA PHE A 121 18.19 -17.46 -7.92
C PHE A 121 16.89 -18.28 -7.80
N TYR A 122 16.90 -19.55 -8.23
CA TYR A 122 15.72 -20.40 -8.10
C TYR A 122 15.37 -20.72 -6.64
N THR A 123 16.35 -20.82 -5.74
CA THR A 123 16.09 -20.96 -4.30
C THR A 123 15.33 -19.75 -3.74
N PHE A 124 15.71 -18.53 -4.14
CA PHE A 124 14.94 -17.33 -3.76
C PHE A 124 13.52 -17.35 -4.33
N LEU A 125 13.34 -17.74 -5.59
CA LEU A 125 12.01 -17.85 -6.20
C LEU A 125 11.13 -18.87 -5.47
N LEU A 126 11.66 -20.05 -5.15
CA LEU A 126 10.93 -21.06 -4.38
C LEU A 126 10.52 -20.53 -3.00
N GLY A 127 11.41 -19.81 -2.31
CA GLY A 127 11.09 -19.18 -1.03
C GLY A 127 9.99 -18.12 -1.11
N LEU A 128 9.87 -17.41 -2.24
CA LEU A 128 8.79 -16.43 -2.46
C LEU A 128 7.45 -17.08 -2.84
N MET A 129 7.46 -18.28 -3.44
CA MET A 129 6.25 -18.97 -3.87
C MET A 129 5.55 -19.73 -2.75
N VAL A 130 6.24 -20.11 -1.67
CA VAL A 130 5.64 -20.83 -0.54
C VAL A 130 4.91 -19.83 0.36
N PRO A 131 3.56 -19.82 0.39
CA PRO A 131 2.83 -18.93 1.27
C PRO A 131 3.01 -19.40 2.71
N PHE A 132 3.31 -18.45 3.61
CA PHE A 132 3.54 -18.74 5.02
C PHE A 132 2.36 -19.47 5.69
N GLN A 133 1.15 -19.25 5.16
CA GLN A 133 -0.12 -19.86 5.60
C GLN A 133 -0.24 -21.36 5.29
N SER A 134 0.62 -21.94 4.45
CA SER A 134 0.57 -23.39 4.15
C SER A 134 1.46 -24.22 5.07
N ILE A 135 2.30 -23.58 5.90
CA ILE A 135 3.22 -24.24 6.84
C ILE A 135 2.69 -24.17 8.28
N MET A 136 1.90 -23.15 8.60
CA MET A 136 1.15 -23.02 9.86
C MET A 136 -0.23 -23.66 9.72
#